data_AF-A0A6J6I4F1-F1
#
_entry.id   AF-A0A6J6I4F1-F1
#
_cell.length_a   1.000
_cell.length_b   1.000
_cell.length_c   1.000
_cell.angle_alpha   90.00
_cell.angle_beta   90.00
_cell.angle_gamma   90.00
#
_symmetry.space_group_name_H-M   'P 1'
#
loop_
_entity.id
_entity.type
_entity.pdbx_description
1 polymer ?
#
loop_
_entity_poly.entity_id
_entity_poly.type
_entity_poly.pdbx_seq_one_letter_code
_entity_poly.pdbx_strand_id
1 'polypeptide(L)'
;MQRRRLLDIYRGNDGAINIEMWFRDSLHRAVDEDGALHEYVVTGELDSNGVLVAAHATPRTLPMGDCPLAAEHVTLLLGRTPNQLDEGVRTHLRGELGCTHLNDAMRFIRSTDVMLTQLN
;
A
#
# COMPACT_ATOMS: atom_id res chain seq x y z
N MET A 1 -13.95 1.83 14.25
CA MET A 1 -12.83 1.88 13.29
C MET A 1 -13.36 1.42 11.95
N GLN A 2 -13.39 2.30 10.95
CA GLN A 2 -13.82 1.99 9.59
C GLN A 2 -12.61 2.11 8.66
N ARG A 3 -12.21 0.97 8.09
CA ARG A 3 -11.15 0.89 7.08
C ARG A 3 -11.77 0.90 5.69
N ARG A 4 -11.31 1.80 4.84
CA ARG A 4 -11.66 1.88 3.43
C ARG A 4 -10.40 1.71 2.60
N ARG A 5 -10.53 0.96 1.51
CA ARG A 5 -9.47 0.73 0.54
C ARG A 5 -10.03 0.92 -0.85
N LEU A 6 -9.28 1.57 -1.71
CA LEU A 6 -9.49 1.57 -3.15
C LEU A 6 -8.19 1.08 -3.76
N LEU A 7 -8.28 0.05 -4.59
CA LEU A 7 -7.15 -0.46 -5.35
C LEU A 7 -7.53 -0.34 -6.81
N ASP A 8 -6.73 0.42 -7.54
CA ASP A 8 -6.80 0.52 -8.98
C ASP A 8 -5.53 -0.07 -9.57
N ILE A 9 -5.69 -0.74 -10.72
CA ILE A 9 -4.58 -1.27 -11.49
C ILE A 9 -4.84 -0.99 -12.96
N TYR A 10 -3.80 -0.60 -13.68
CA TYR A 10 -3.93 -0.26 -15.10
C TYR A 10 -2.64 -0.54 -15.85
N ARG A 11 -2.77 -0.85 -17.13
CA ARG A 11 -1.63 -1.05 -18.02
C ARG A 11 -1.11 0.30 -18.50
N GLY A 12 0.18 0.55 -18.31
CA GLY A 12 0.89 1.69 -18.87
C GLY A 12 1.15 1.54 -20.37
N ASN A 13 1.54 2.62 -21.03
CA ASN A 13 1.86 2.62 -22.47
C ASN A 13 3.11 1.78 -22.81
N ASP A 14 3.97 1.55 -21.84
CA ASP A 14 5.17 0.70 -21.89
C ASP A 14 4.87 -0.78 -21.60
N GLY A 15 3.62 -1.12 -21.31
CA GLY A 15 3.18 -2.48 -20.98
C GLY A 15 3.33 -2.86 -19.50
N ALA A 16 3.95 -2.01 -18.67
CA ALA A 16 4.03 -2.20 -17.23
C ALA A 16 2.64 -2.12 -16.59
N ILE A 17 2.46 -2.78 -15.43
CA ILE A 17 1.22 -2.67 -14.66
C ILE A 17 1.44 -1.70 -13.53
N ASN A 18 0.69 -0.60 -13.55
CA ASN A 18 0.68 0.39 -12.50
C ASN A 18 -0.36 0.03 -11.45
N ILE A 19 -0.03 0.31 -10.19
CA ILE A 19 -0.86 0.06 -9.02
C ILE A 19 -1.05 1.39 -8.31
N GLU A 20 -2.31 1.72 -7.98
CA GLU A 20 -2.64 2.82 -7.08
C GLU A 20 -3.56 2.32 -5.96
N MET A 21 -3.07 2.39 -4.73
CA MET A 21 -3.77 1.89 -3.55
C MET A 21 -3.99 3.03 -2.55
N TRP A 22 -5.26 3.37 -2.34
CA TRP A 22 -5.67 4.33 -1.33
C TRP A 22 -6.12 3.59 -0.08
N PHE A 23 -5.57 3.98 1.06
CA PHE A 23 -5.94 3.46 2.38
C PHE A 23 -6.43 4.59 3.26
N ARG A 24 -7.54 4.34 3.96
CA ARG A 24 -8.04 5.20 5.04
C ARG A 24 -8.49 4.33 6.22
N ASP A 25 -7.92 4.58 7.39
CA ASP A 25 -8.47 4.11 8.66
C ASP A 25 -9.02 5.29 9.47
N SER A 26 -10.28 5.21 9.87
CA SER A 26 -10.99 6.26 10.61
C SER A 26 -11.63 5.70 11.87
N LEU A 27 -11.48 6.38 13.00
CA LEU A 27 -12.30 6.09 14.18
C LEU A 27 -13.74 6.56 13.92
N HIS A 28 -14.72 5.77 14.34
CA HIS A 28 -16.14 6.02 14.03
C HIS A 28 -16.57 7.28 14.80
N ARG A 29 -16.68 8.42 14.09
CA ARG A 29 -16.97 9.79 14.56
C ARG A 29 -15.74 10.68 14.72
N ALA A 30 -15.27 11.22 13.61
CA ALA A 30 -14.67 12.54 13.58
C ALA A 30 -15.17 13.23 12.31
N VAL A 31 -16.36 13.79 12.44
CA VAL A 31 -16.82 14.89 11.60
C VAL A 31 -16.32 16.22 12.20
N ASP A 32 -15.69 16.14 13.37
CA ASP A 32 -15.09 17.17 14.21
C ASP A 32 -13.64 16.77 14.57
N GLU A 33 -12.70 17.37 13.84
CA GLU A 33 -11.27 17.68 14.06
C GLU A 33 -10.28 16.74 14.82
N ASP A 34 -10.69 15.76 15.65
CA ASP A 34 -9.78 14.97 16.51
C ASP A 34 -9.78 13.45 16.26
N GLY A 35 -10.35 13.00 15.14
CA GLY A 35 -10.32 11.58 14.78
C GLY A 35 -8.93 11.14 14.38
N ALA A 36 -8.42 10.08 15.03
CA ALA A 36 -7.25 9.38 14.56
C ALA A 36 -7.50 8.82 13.15
N LEU A 37 -7.09 9.57 12.13
CA LEU A 37 -7.23 9.28 10.71
C LEU A 37 -5.85 8.86 10.19
N HIS A 38 -5.70 7.63 9.71
CA HIS A 38 -4.47 7.20 9.06
C HIS A 38 -4.70 7.01 7.57
N GLU A 39 -3.99 7.77 6.77
CA GLU A 39 -4.13 7.73 5.32
C GLU A 39 -2.79 7.54 4.61
N TYR A 40 -2.82 6.64 3.63
CA TYR A 40 -1.71 6.40 2.72
C TYR A 40 -2.24 6.31 1.31
N VAL A 41 -1.47 6.87 0.38
CA VAL A 41 -1.55 6.50 -1.04
C VAL A 41 -0.29 5.72 -1.36
N VAL A 42 -0.43 4.49 -1.81
CA VAL A 42 0.69 3.67 -2.27
C VAL A 42 0.61 3.55 -3.78
N THR A 43 1.67 3.95 -4.47
CA THR A 43 1.86 3.69 -5.90
C THR A 43 2.87 2.56 -6.08
N GLY A 44 2.69 1.74 -7.09
CA GLY A 44 3.65 0.71 -7.45
C GLY A 44 3.62 0.37 -8.93
N GLU A 45 4.65 -0.33 -9.38
CA GLU A 45 4.80 -0.77 -10.76
C GLU A 45 5.24 -2.24 -10.78
N LEU A 46 4.55 -3.07 -11.56
CA LEU A 46 4.96 -4.42 -11.88
C LEU A 46 5.57 -4.47 -13.28
N ASP A 47 6.70 -5.17 -13.40
CA ASP A 47 7.30 -5.48 -14.69
C ASP A 47 6.46 -6.50 -15.50
N SER A 48 6.95 -6.87 -16.68
CA SER A 48 6.29 -7.85 -17.55
C SER A 48 6.15 -9.25 -16.94
N ASN A 49 6.91 -9.57 -15.88
CA ASN A 49 6.84 -10.84 -15.16
C ASN A 49 5.93 -10.76 -13.92
N GLY A 50 5.29 -9.60 -13.69
CA GLY A 50 4.45 -9.37 -12.51
C GLY A 50 5.25 -9.12 -11.23
N VAL A 51 6.53 -8.74 -11.34
CA VAL A 51 7.41 -8.44 -10.20
C VAL A 51 7.35 -6.96 -9.88
N LEU A 52 7.17 -6.62 -8.61
CA LEU A 52 7.17 -5.24 -8.11
C LEU A 52 8.56 -4.61 -8.26
N VAL A 53 8.69 -3.66 -9.18
CA VAL A 53 9.95 -2.96 -9.51
C VAL A 53 10.01 -1.53 -8.98
N ALA A 54 8.86 -0.93 -8.71
CA ALA A 54 8.76 0.36 -8.02
C ALA A 54 7.66 0.33 -6.96
N ALA A 55 7.88 1.06 -5.86
CA ALA A 55 6.90 1.23 -4.79
C ALA A 55 7.18 2.54 -4.05
N HIS A 56 6.14 3.33 -3.83
CA HIS A 56 6.21 4.57 -3.05
C HIS A 56 4.96 4.70 -2.20
N ALA A 57 5.14 4.95 -0.90
CA ALA A 57 4.05 5.26 0.01
C ALA A 57 4.07 6.76 0.32
N THR A 58 2.95 7.42 0.12
CA THR A 58 2.75 8.83 0.42
C THR A 58 1.85 8.93 1.65
N PRO A 59 2.41 9.30 2.82
CA PRO A 59 1.64 9.78 3.95
C PRO A 59 0.65 10.88 3.54
N ARG A 60 -0.60 10.79 3.97
CA ARG A 60 -1.56 11.89 3.87
C ARG A 60 -1.87 12.37 5.28
N THR A 61 -3.11 12.23 5.76
CA THR A 61 -3.40 12.53 7.16
C THR A 61 -2.77 11.46 8.06
N LEU A 62 -1.81 11.86 8.90
CA LEU A 62 -1.18 11.05 9.94
C LEU A 62 -1.05 11.88 11.23
N PRO A 63 -1.93 11.68 12.23
CA PRO A 63 -1.92 12.46 13.46
C PRO A 63 -0.81 12.05 14.44
N MET A 64 -0.10 10.94 14.18
CA MET A 64 1.04 10.48 14.98
C MET A 64 2.36 10.63 14.23
N GLY A 65 3.37 11.22 14.89
CA GLY A 65 4.61 11.71 14.27
C GLY A 65 5.57 10.66 13.73
N ASP A 66 5.53 9.42 14.22
CA ASP A 66 6.49 8.36 13.81
C ASP A 66 6.01 7.57 12.58
N CYS A 67 4.71 7.60 12.28
CA CYS A 67 4.10 6.88 11.16
C CYS A 67 4.66 7.26 9.77
N PRO A 68 5.02 8.52 9.46
CA PRO A 68 5.61 8.89 8.18
C PRO A 68 6.92 8.16 7.85
N LEU A 69 7.73 7.79 8.85
CA LEU A 69 9.04 7.16 8.63
C LEU A 69 8.93 5.77 8.00
N ALA A 70 7.85 5.04 8.30
CA ALA A 70 7.60 3.73 7.72
C ALA A 70 7.39 3.78 6.20
N ALA A 71 7.03 4.93 5.64
CA ALA A 71 6.71 5.08 4.23
C ALA A 71 7.90 4.81 3.30
N GLU A 72 9.11 5.20 3.70
CA GLU A 72 10.33 4.99 2.89
C GLU A 72 10.70 3.50 2.76
N HIS A 73 10.27 2.69 3.73
CA HIS A 73 10.64 1.28 3.82
C HIS A 73 9.83 0.35 2.90
N VAL A 74 8.80 0.84 2.22
CA VAL A 74 8.03 0.01 1.26
C VAL A 74 8.91 -0.54 0.12
N THR A 75 10.03 0.10 -0.16
CA THR A 75 11.04 -0.34 -1.13
C THR A 75 11.71 -1.67 -0.73
N LEU A 76 11.67 -2.06 0.55
CA LEU A 76 12.13 -3.38 1.01
C LEU A 76 11.30 -4.53 0.41
N LEU A 77 10.13 -4.22 -0.15
CA LEU A 77 9.22 -5.18 -0.78
C LEU A 77 9.48 -5.40 -2.27
N LEU A 78 10.34 -4.59 -2.92
CA LEU A 78 10.71 -4.77 -4.33
C LEU A 78 11.29 -6.15 -4.61
N GLY A 79 11.18 -6.61 -5.86
CA GLY A 79 11.61 -7.93 -6.30
C GLY A 79 10.65 -9.06 -5.91
N ARG A 80 9.43 -8.73 -5.46
CA ARG A 80 8.38 -9.68 -5.09
C ARG A 80 7.17 -9.56 -6.01
N THR A 81 6.50 -10.68 -6.24
CA THR A 81 5.17 -10.66 -6.87
C THR A 81 4.10 -10.23 -5.85
N PRO A 82 2.90 -9.78 -6.28
CA PRO A 82 1.82 -9.39 -5.37
C PRO A 82 1.49 -10.45 -4.31
N ASN A 83 1.50 -11.74 -4.67
CA ASN A 83 1.22 -12.84 -3.74
C ASN A 83 2.30 -13.03 -2.66
N GLN A 84 3.54 -12.57 -2.90
CA GLN A 84 4.64 -12.64 -1.94
C GLN A 84 4.67 -11.45 -0.96
N LEU A 85 3.84 -10.42 -1.19
CA LEU A 85 3.87 -9.20 -0.37
C LEU A 85 3.43 -9.45 1.08
N ASP A 86 2.53 -10.41 1.35
CA ASP A 86 2.13 -10.67 2.74
C ASP A 86 3.29 -11.20 3.59
N GLU A 87 4.04 -12.14 3.06
CA GLU A 87 5.27 -12.65 3.68
C GLU A 87 6.32 -11.54 3.76
N GLY A 88 6.53 -10.79 2.67
CA GLY A 88 7.48 -9.68 2.62
C GLY A 88 7.23 -8.64 3.71
N VAL A 89 5.98 -8.19 3.88
CA VAL A 89 5.59 -7.24 4.93
C VAL A 89 5.86 -7.85 6.31
N ARG A 90 5.48 -9.12 6.51
CA ARG A 90 5.70 -9.82 7.78
C ARG A 90 7.19 -9.94 8.12
N THR A 91 8.08 -10.05 7.14
CA THR A 91 9.51 -10.26 7.36
C THR A 91 10.29 -8.94 7.46
N HIS A 92 9.95 -7.94 6.64
CA HIS A 92 10.78 -6.75 6.46
C HIS A 92 10.23 -5.47 7.08
N LEU A 93 8.90 -5.33 7.24
CA LEU A 93 8.28 -4.12 7.81
C LEU A 93 7.89 -4.33 9.28
N ARG A 94 8.89 -4.65 10.11
CA ARG A 94 8.74 -4.93 11.55
C ARG A 94 9.20 -3.75 12.39
N GLY A 95 8.61 -3.61 13.59
CA GLY A 95 8.99 -2.56 14.53
C GLY A 95 8.82 -1.19 13.90
N GLU A 96 9.86 -0.35 13.99
CA GLU A 96 9.88 1.02 13.44
C GLU A 96 9.92 1.06 11.91
N LEU A 97 10.28 -0.04 11.24
CA LEU A 97 10.31 -0.13 9.77
C LEU A 97 8.92 -0.22 9.14
N GLY A 98 7.88 -0.38 9.95
CA GLY A 98 6.50 -0.49 9.50
C GLY A 98 5.54 0.13 10.49
N CYS A 99 4.28 0.29 10.08
CA CYS A 99 3.19 0.53 11.02
C CYS A 99 2.02 -0.37 10.65
N THR A 100 1.13 -0.65 11.60
CA THR A 100 -0.02 -1.53 11.37
C THR A 100 -0.87 -1.10 10.17
N HIS A 101 -1.00 0.22 9.95
CA HIS A 101 -1.81 0.78 8.87
C HIS A 101 -1.14 0.64 7.49
N LEU A 102 0.13 1.05 7.36
CA LEU A 102 0.88 0.88 6.10
C LEU A 102 1.06 -0.60 5.76
N ASN A 103 1.32 -1.44 6.76
CA ASN A 103 1.46 -2.89 6.57
C ASN A 103 0.16 -3.52 6.06
N ASP A 104 -1.01 -3.05 6.52
CA ASP A 104 -2.31 -3.48 6.01
C ASP A 104 -2.53 -3.00 4.56
N ALA A 105 -2.14 -1.77 4.24
CA ALA A 105 -2.17 -1.24 2.88
C ALA A 105 -1.30 -2.06 1.91
N MET A 106 -0.03 -2.31 2.25
CA MET A 106 0.89 -3.12 1.44
C MET A 106 0.41 -4.56 1.27
N ARG A 107 -0.13 -5.18 2.33
CA ARG A 107 -0.71 -6.53 2.23
C ARG A 107 -1.90 -6.59 1.30
N PHE A 108 -2.69 -5.51 1.20
CA PHE A 108 -3.88 -5.49 0.35
C PHE A 108 -3.54 -5.45 -1.15
N ILE A 109 -2.35 -4.96 -1.52
CA ILE A 109 -1.85 -4.96 -2.91
C ILE A 109 -1.79 -6.37 -3.50
N ARG A 110 -1.72 -7.44 -2.68
CA ARG A 110 -1.83 -8.82 -3.17
C ARG A 110 -3.08 -9.08 -4.02
N SER A 111 -4.15 -8.31 -3.79
CA SER A 111 -5.40 -8.40 -4.57
C SER A 111 -5.20 -8.08 -6.05
N THR A 112 -4.11 -7.40 -6.40
CA THR A 112 -3.66 -7.17 -7.79
C THR A 112 -3.57 -8.47 -8.56
N ASP A 113 -3.10 -9.56 -7.94
CA ASP A 113 -2.93 -10.85 -8.62
C ASP A 113 -4.24 -11.36 -9.26
N VAL A 114 -5.35 -11.21 -8.54
CA VAL A 114 -6.68 -11.60 -9.06
C VAL A 114 -7.18 -10.59 -10.10
N MET A 115 -6.93 -9.30 -9.88
CA MET A 115 -7.38 -8.23 -10.78
C MET A 115 -6.63 -8.22 -12.12
N LEU A 116 -5.37 -8.67 -12.17
CA LEU A 116 -4.56 -8.76 -13.40
C LEU A 116 -5.27 -9.56 -14.50
N THR A 117 -6.06 -10.56 -14.12
CA THR A 117 -6.86 -11.38 -15.06
C THR A 117 -7.97 -10.61 -15.77
N GLN A 118 -8.32 -9.41 -15.28
CA GLN A 118 -9.38 -8.55 -15.82
C GLN A 118 -8.84 -7.42 -16.71
N LEU A 119 -7.51 -7.23 -16.77
CA LEU A 119 -6.85 -6.18 -17.57
C LEU A 119 -6.58 -6.59 -19.04
N ASN A 120 -7.49 -7.36 -19.63
CA ASN A 120 -7.40 -7.79 -21.03
C ASN A 120 -7.58 -6.63 -22.01
#